data_AF-A0A9P8NTK4-F1
#
_entry.id   AF-A0A9P8NTK4-F1
#
_cell.length_a   1.000
_cell.length_b   1.000
_cell.length_c   1.000
_cell.angle_alpha   90.00
_cell.angle_beta   90.00
_cell.angle_gamma   90.00
#
_symmetry.space_group_name_H-M   'P 1'
#
loop_
_entity.id
_entity.type
_entity.pdbx_description
1 polymer ?
#
loop_
_entity_poly.entity_id
_entity_poly.type
_entity_poly.pdbx_seq_one_letter_code
_entity_poly.pdbx_strand_id
1 'polypeptide(L)'
;MLVPYFGGHSNLDIQTSLKKACTADVAAPKRKHVRACIVYTWDHKSSREFWHCLKLLPIQSNDIQIFKTLIVIHKVLQEGHPTCLIGGFKNISWLESLSRFSNNGTSAGYTRLIKEYVFYLEQKLKFHHDHRGFNGMFEYEEYVSLRTVSDPNEGFESIMDLLSLQDFLDNLQRVIFSSIRHTSESECVISSLVPIIAESYGIYKFLISMLRALYKSSETEEVIAPLKDRFDVQHHRLFEFYADCSSIKYLTTLVTIPRLPSSPPTLEDEEDPQGYPLTRERSSVSNSEESSIPRSSNIQSQPTGAMVDSFERQQQELEEQQRKAEERRQAELLEQQMLQRDQARFWEEQQRQQAVSQELAQSQLLADQMQRQAQGKLAQLEQDLLTLGGQHERDQLMLEQYDQRVKVLENELRIVTQTAEEQLAVKTSQCSHLEEQVQYWKNKQTRET
;
A
#
# COMPACT_ATOMS: atom_id res chain seq x y z
N MET A 1 17.43 -0.27 17.37
CA MET A 1 16.87 -0.86 18.60
C MET A 1 15.37 -1.00 18.43
N LEU A 2 14.93 -2.15 17.93
CA LEU A 2 13.53 -2.51 17.74
C LEU A 2 13.11 -3.33 18.96
N VAL A 3 12.12 -2.84 19.70
CA VAL A 3 11.51 -3.57 20.81
C VAL A 3 10.34 -4.38 20.24
N PRO A 4 10.35 -5.73 20.34
CA PRO A 4 9.20 -6.53 19.95
C PRO A 4 8.18 -6.49 21.10
N TYR A 5 7.05 -5.82 20.88
CA TYR A 5 5.90 -5.87 21.78
C TYR A 5 5.09 -7.14 21.44
N PHE A 6 5.41 -8.25 22.12
CA PHE A 6 4.47 -9.37 22.27
C PHE A 6 3.62 -9.10 23.51
N GLY A 7 2.38 -8.65 23.30
CA GLY A 7 1.38 -8.53 24.35
C GLY A 7 0.02 -8.64 23.72
N GLY A 8 -0.69 -9.76 23.98
CA GLY A 8 -2.07 -9.94 23.54
C GLY A 8 -2.92 -8.80 24.09
N HIS A 9 -3.36 -7.90 23.20
CA HIS A 9 -4.24 -6.80 23.56
C HIS A 9 -5.61 -7.36 23.95
N SER A 10 -6.00 -7.14 25.20
CA SER A 10 -7.29 -7.59 25.73
C SER A 10 -8.46 -6.83 25.08
N ASN A 11 -9.67 -7.37 25.15
CA ASN A 11 -10.90 -6.73 24.64
C ASN A 11 -11.13 -5.33 25.25
N LEU A 12 -10.68 -5.09 26.49
CA LEU A 12 -10.74 -3.80 27.17
C LEU A 12 -9.86 -2.72 26.49
N ASP A 13 -8.80 -3.16 25.80
CA ASP A 13 -7.80 -2.28 25.19
C ASP A 13 -8.29 -1.65 23.88
N ILE A 14 -9.09 -2.39 23.08
CA ILE A 14 -9.68 -1.84 21.85
C ILE A 14 -10.80 -0.84 22.17
N GLN A 15 -11.66 -1.13 23.14
CA GLN A 15 -12.72 -0.21 23.56
C GLN A 15 -12.14 1.11 24.08
N THR A 16 -11.07 1.03 24.87
CA THR A 16 -10.35 2.22 25.39
C THR A 16 -9.69 3.01 24.26
N SER A 17 -9.10 2.31 23.29
CA SER A 17 -8.48 2.95 22.13
C SER A 17 -9.52 3.67 21.27
N LEU A 18 -10.68 3.06 21.01
CA LEU A 18 -11.78 3.67 20.28
C LEU A 18 -12.32 4.92 20.99
N LYS A 19 -12.55 4.87 22.31
CA LYS A 19 -12.97 6.04 23.10
C LYS A 19 -11.97 7.20 23.00
N LYS A 20 -10.67 6.91 22.97
CA LYS A 20 -9.60 7.93 22.85
C LYS A 20 -9.37 8.40 21.41
N ALA A 21 -9.78 7.63 20.41
CA ALA A 21 -9.72 8.00 19.00
C ALA A 21 -10.93 8.88 18.60
N CYS A 22 -12.12 8.57 19.12
CA CYS A 22 -13.39 9.23 18.81
C CYS A 22 -13.82 10.23 19.90
N THR A 23 -12.88 11.02 20.42
CA THR A 23 -13.15 12.11 21.37
C THR A 23 -13.88 13.28 20.70
N ALA A 24 -14.62 14.07 21.50
CA ALA A 24 -15.42 15.21 21.05
C ALA A 24 -14.60 16.48 20.69
N ASP A 25 -13.28 16.45 20.85
CA ASP A 25 -12.37 17.53 20.49
C ASP A 25 -12.26 17.69 18.97
N VAL A 26 -12.15 18.96 18.53
CA VAL A 26 -11.95 19.36 17.13
C VAL A 26 -10.49 19.14 16.72
N ALA A 27 -9.99 17.93 16.92
CA ALA A 27 -8.63 17.51 16.60
C ALA A 27 -8.64 16.18 15.84
N ALA A 28 -7.57 15.92 15.10
CA ALA A 28 -7.41 14.66 14.37
C ALA A 28 -7.47 13.44 15.32
N PRO A 29 -8.03 12.30 14.88
CA PRO A 29 -7.95 11.05 15.63
C PRO A 29 -6.50 10.70 15.98
N LYS A 30 -6.23 10.44 17.26
CA LYS A 30 -4.88 10.17 17.76
C LYS A 30 -4.29 8.92 17.10
N ARG A 31 -3.23 9.10 16.30
CA ARG A 31 -2.57 8.05 15.48
C ARG A 31 -2.31 6.74 16.25
N LYS A 32 -1.80 6.82 17.48
CA LYS A 32 -1.52 5.63 18.31
C LYS A 32 -2.75 4.77 18.60
N HIS A 33 -3.92 5.39 18.78
CA HIS A 33 -5.15 4.67 19.08
C HIS A 33 -5.80 4.10 17.82
N VAL A 34 -5.70 4.80 16.69
CA VAL A 34 -6.10 4.25 15.39
C VAL A 34 -5.24 3.05 15.03
N ARG A 35 -3.91 3.16 15.21
CA ARG A 35 -2.98 2.05 14.97
C ARG A 35 -3.25 0.86 15.88
N ALA A 36 -3.56 1.09 17.16
CA ALA A 36 -3.95 0.01 18.07
C ALA A 36 -5.21 -0.74 17.59
N CYS A 37 -6.20 -0.04 17.02
CA CYS A 37 -7.38 -0.69 16.44
C CYS A 37 -7.02 -1.54 15.22
N ILE A 38 -6.15 -1.04 14.33
CA ILE A 38 -5.67 -1.79 13.16
C ILE A 38 -4.92 -3.05 13.59
N VAL A 39 -3.91 -2.88 14.47
CA VAL A 39 -3.09 -3.99 14.98
C VAL A 39 -3.95 -5.05 15.68
N TYR A 40 -4.93 -4.64 16.48
CA TYR A 40 -5.86 -5.57 17.13
C TYR A 40 -6.55 -6.50 16.13
N THR A 41 -6.99 -5.99 14.97
CA THR A 41 -7.66 -6.82 13.95
C THR A 41 -6.74 -7.87 13.35
N TRP A 42 -5.43 -7.58 13.24
CA TRP A 42 -4.41 -8.52 12.78
C TRP A 42 -4.06 -9.55 13.85
N ASP A 43 -3.85 -9.11 15.09
CA ASP A 43 -3.52 -9.99 16.21
C ASP A 43 -4.61 -11.06 16.44
N HIS A 44 -5.88 -10.65 16.34
CA HIS A 44 -7.03 -11.52 16.57
C HIS A 44 -7.60 -12.15 15.28
N LYS A 45 -7.06 -11.78 14.11
CA LYS A 45 -7.55 -12.18 12.78
C LYS A 45 -9.07 -12.02 12.61
N SER A 46 -9.63 -10.99 13.24
CA SER A 46 -11.08 -10.78 13.33
C SER A 46 -11.40 -9.31 13.58
N SER A 47 -12.40 -8.80 12.86
CA SER A 47 -12.93 -7.45 13.03
C SER A 47 -14.20 -7.40 13.88
N ARG A 48 -14.71 -8.55 14.35
CA ARG A 48 -16.03 -8.63 15.02
C ARG A 48 -16.11 -7.71 16.25
N GLU A 49 -15.07 -7.75 17.08
CA GLU A 49 -15.01 -6.95 18.31
C GLU A 49 -14.87 -5.45 18.01
N PHE A 50 -14.08 -5.09 16.99
CA PHE A 50 -13.96 -3.69 16.55
C PHE A 50 -15.35 -3.10 16.21
N TRP A 51 -16.14 -3.79 15.41
CA TRP A 51 -17.50 -3.36 15.05
C TRP A 51 -18.46 -3.35 16.26
N HIS A 52 -18.33 -4.31 17.18
CA HIS A 52 -19.13 -4.35 18.40
C HIS A 52 -18.83 -3.14 19.30
N CYS A 53 -17.55 -2.91 19.61
CA CYS A 53 -17.10 -1.80 20.43
C CYS A 53 -17.45 -0.43 19.81
N LEU A 54 -17.38 -0.28 18.48
CA LEU A 54 -17.81 0.94 17.78
C LEU A 54 -19.28 1.28 18.05
N LYS A 55 -20.18 0.29 18.02
CA LYS A 55 -21.61 0.48 18.27
C LYS A 55 -21.93 0.88 19.71
N LEU A 56 -21.05 0.57 20.65
CA LEU A 56 -21.18 0.94 22.07
C LEU A 56 -20.74 2.38 22.36
N LEU A 57 -20.12 3.08 21.40
CA LEU A 57 -19.70 4.46 21.61
C LEU A 57 -20.92 5.41 21.62
N PRO A 58 -21.04 6.32 22.60
CA PRO A 58 -22.11 7.31 22.65
C PRO A 58 -21.81 8.49 21.70
N ILE A 59 -21.89 8.26 20.38
CA ILE A 59 -21.53 9.26 19.35
C ILE A 59 -22.74 9.94 18.69
N GLN A 60 -23.96 9.47 18.95
CA GLN A 60 -25.17 9.87 18.21
C GLN A 60 -25.52 11.36 18.32
N SER A 61 -25.09 12.02 19.39
CA SER A 61 -25.38 13.43 19.66
C SER A 61 -24.26 14.39 19.24
N ASN A 62 -23.17 13.90 18.63
CA ASN A 62 -22.02 14.73 18.30
C ASN A 62 -21.45 14.40 16.92
N ASP A 63 -21.65 15.34 15.98
CA ASP A 63 -21.19 15.22 14.60
C ASP A 63 -19.66 15.02 14.49
N ILE A 64 -18.86 15.68 15.33
CA ILE A 64 -17.40 15.54 15.30
C ILE A 64 -17.00 14.10 15.65
N GLN A 65 -17.67 13.49 16.63
CA GLN A 65 -17.38 12.10 17.01
C GLN A 65 -17.81 11.13 15.92
N ILE A 66 -18.95 11.38 15.26
CA ILE A 66 -19.38 10.59 14.09
C ILE A 66 -18.33 10.71 12.98
N PHE A 67 -17.92 11.92 12.64
CA PHE A 67 -16.92 12.17 11.60
C PHE A 67 -15.57 11.50 11.90
N LYS A 68 -15.05 11.62 13.13
CA LYS A 68 -13.83 10.92 13.55
C LYS A 68 -13.99 9.41 13.50
N THR A 69 -15.16 8.90 13.85
CA THR A 69 -15.49 7.48 13.74
C THR A 69 -15.40 7.00 12.28
N LEU A 70 -15.91 7.79 11.32
CA LEU A 70 -15.79 7.48 9.89
C LEU A 70 -14.34 7.47 9.42
N ILE A 71 -13.50 8.41 9.88
CA ILE A 71 -12.06 8.40 9.59
C ILE A 71 -11.39 7.13 10.12
N VAL A 72 -11.69 6.74 11.37
CA VAL A 72 -11.16 5.52 11.98
C VAL A 72 -11.60 4.29 11.21
N ILE A 73 -12.88 4.21 10.82
CA ILE A 73 -13.41 3.11 10.02
C ILE A 73 -12.70 3.05 8.66
N HIS A 74 -12.57 4.18 7.96
CA HIS A 74 -11.87 4.23 6.68
C HIS A 74 -10.45 3.66 6.80
N LYS A 75 -9.69 4.09 7.81
CA LYS A 75 -8.33 3.58 8.06
C LYS A 75 -8.28 2.09 8.42
N VAL A 76 -9.25 1.58 9.18
CA VAL A 76 -9.31 0.15 9.54
C VAL A 76 -9.75 -0.71 8.35
N LEU A 77 -10.59 -0.20 7.46
CA LEU A 77 -10.93 -0.88 6.20
C LEU A 77 -9.73 -0.92 5.23
N GLN A 78 -8.87 0.08 5.28
CA GLN A 78 -7.63 0.15 4.50
C GLN A 78 -6.55 -0.81 5.03
N GLU A 79 -6.12 -0.61 6.27
CA GLU A 79 -4.91 -1.23 6.83
C GLU A 79 -5.19 -2.46 7.73
N GLY A 80 -6.47 -2.74 8.04
CA GLY A 80 -6.86 -3.85 8.92
C GLY A 80 -6.85 -5.21 8.25
N HIS A 81 -7.01 -6.27 9.04
CA HIS A 81 -7.11 -7.64 8.52
C HIS A 81 -8.28 -7.75 7.51
N PRO A 82 -8.20 -8.56 6.43
CA PRO A 82 -9.22 -8.63 5.38
C PRO A 82 -10.67 -8.88 5.87
N THR A 83 -10.83 -9.50 7.04
CA THR A 83 -12.13 -9.63 7.72
C THR A 83 -12.83 -8.29 7.99
N CYS A 84 -12.08 -7.18 8.09
CA CYS A 84 -12.62 -5.84 8.27
C CYS A 84 -13.56 -5.42 7.15
N LEU A 85 -13.22 -5.72 5.89
CA LEU A 85 -14.06 -5.45 4.73
C LEU A 85 -15.36 -6.26 4.79
N ILE A 86 -15.25 -7.56 5.08
CA ILE A 86 -16.39 -8.48 5.23
C ILE A 86 -17.29 -8.02 6.39
N GLY A 87 -16.68 -7.67 7.52
CA GLY A 87 -17.37 -7.16 8.69
C GLY A 87 -18.03 -5.80 8.43
N GLY A 88 -17.40 -4.93 7.65
CA GLY A 88 -17.96 -3.64 7.25
C GLY A 88 -19.22 -3.80 6.43
N PHE A 89 -19.20 -4.68 5.43
CA PHE A 89 -20.38 -4.96 4.61
C PHE A 89 -21.56 -5.48 5.44
N LYS A 90 -21.31 -6.36 6.42
CA LYS A 90 -22.34 -6.82 7.37
C LYS A 90 -22.92 -5.70 8.25
N ASN A 91 -22.19 -4.60 8.42
CA ASN A 91 -22.58 -3.46 9.25
C ASN A 91 -22.96 -2.22 8.42
N ILE A 92 -23.21 -2.37 7.12
CA ILE A 92 -23.52 -1.26 6.20
C ILE A 92 -24.76 -0.47 6.63
N SER A 93 -25.82 -1.15 7.09
CA SER A 93 -27.03 -0.52 7.62
C SER A 93 -26.79 0.31 8.88
N TRP A 94 -25.81 -0.07 9.69
CA TRP A 94 -25.39 0.73 10.84
C TRP A 94 -24.60 1.96 10.39
N LEU A 95 -23.71 1.84 9.40
CA LEU A 95 -23.02 3.00 8.81
C LEU A 95 -24.01 4.03 8.24
N GLU A 96 -25.02 3.58 7.50
CA GLU A 96 -26.10 4.44 6.99
C GLU A 96 -26.84 5.19 8.11
N SER A 97 -27.00 4.56 9.27
CA SER A 97 -27.67 5.20 10.42
C SER A 97 -26.88 6.40 10.97
N LEU A 98 -25.55 6.42 10.82
CA LEU A 98 -24.69 7.53 11.26
C LEU A 98 -25.00 8.83 10.52
N SER A 99 -25.32 8.74 9.23
CA SER A 99 -25.77 9.87 8.41
C SER A 99 -27.10 10.44 8.91
N ARG A 100 -28.01 9.59 9.39
CA ARG A 100 -29.31 10.01 9.95
C ARG A 100 -29.15 10.71 11.30
N PHE A 101 -28.26 10.22 12.16
CA PHE A 101 -28.00 10.85 13.46
C PHE A 101 -27.47 12.28 13.31
N SER A 102 -26.64 12.53 12.29
CA SER A 102 -26.10 13.87 12.04
C SER A 102 -27.13 14.91 11.59
N ASN A 103 -28.31 14.50 11.11
CA ASN A 103 -29.40 15.46 10.82
C ASN A 103 -29.94 16.15 12.07
N ASN A 104 -29.73 15.56 13.25
CA ASN A 104 -30.14 16.11 14.54
C ASN A 104 -28.97 16.80 15.27
N GLY A 105 -27.81 16.90 14.62
CA GLY A 105 -26.57 17.40 15.18
C GLY A 105 -26.49 18.92 15.26
N THR A 106 -25.58 19.41 16.10
CA THR A 106 -25.41 20.83 16.40
C THR A 106 -24.56 21.59 15.38
N SER A 107 -23.91 20.91 14.42
CA SER A 107 -22.99 21.55 13.46
C SER A 107 -23.37 21.26 12.01
N ALA A 108 -24.12 22.19 11.41
CA ALA A 108 -24.57 22.10 10.01
C ALA A 108 -23.42 21.87 9.00
N GLY A 109 -22.18 22.28 9.33
CA GLY A 109 -21.01 22.06 8.48
C GLY A 109 -20.57 20.59 8.39
N TYR A 110 -20.69 19.82 9.48
CA TYR A 110 -20.29 18.40 9.50
C TYR A 110 -21.35 17.48 8.90
N THR A 111 -22.62 17.85 8.93
CA THR A 111 -23.70 17.01 8.38
C THR A 111 -23.48 16.67 6.90
N ARG A 112 -23.05 17.64 6.09
CA ARG A 112 -22.74 17.40 4.67
C ARG A 112 -21.53 16.47 4.51
N LEU A 113 -20.48 16.69 5.30
CA LEU A 113 -19.28 15.86 5.29
C LEU A 113 -19.58 14.41 5.67
N ILE A 114 -20.35 14.21 6.74
CA ILE A 114 -20.73 12.88 7.24
C ILE A 114 -21.54 12.13 6.20
N LYS A 115 -22.52 12.79 5.57
CA LYS A 115 -23.34 12.18 4.51
C LYS A 115 -22.51 11.67 3.35
N GLU A 116 -21.63 12.52 2.82
CA GLU A 116 -20.78 12.17 1.68
C GLU A 116 -19.79 11.06 2.04
N TYR A 117 -19.21 11.10 3.24
CA TYR A 117 -18.26 10.10 3.69
C TYR A 117 -18.93 8.74 3.94
N VAL A 118 -20.11 8.73 4.57
CA VAL A 118 -20.91 7.49 4.72
C VAL A 118 -21.23 6.89 3.37
N PHE A 119 -21.66 7.70 2.41
CA PHE A 119 -21.95 7.25 1.04
C PHE A 119 -20.71 6.62 0.39
N TYR A 120 -19.55 7.28 0.47
CA TYR A 120 -18.32 6.72 -0.06
C TYR A 120 -17.94 5.38 0.58
N LEU A 121 -17.99 5.25 1.91
CA LEU A 121 -17.70 4.00 2.60
C LEU A 121 -18.67 2.88 2.21
N GLU A 122 -19.94 3.21 1.96
CA GLU A 122 -20.94 2.28 1.44
C GLU A 122 -20.53 1.74 0.06
N GLN A 123 -20.13 2.63 -0.86
CA GLN A 123 -19.67 2.23 -2.19
C GLN A 123 -18.39 1.39 -2.13
N LYS A 124 -17.42 1.77 -1.27
CA LYS A 124 -16.21 0.97 -1.02
C LYS A 124 -16.56 -0.44 -0.54
N LEU A 125 -17.47 -0.57 0.42
CA LEU A 125 -17.85 -1.87 0.97
C LEU A 125 -18.60 -2.74 -0.04
N LYS A 126 -19.44 -2.14 -0.89
CA LYS A 126 -20.11 -2.83 -2.00
C LYS A 126 -19.08 -3.33 -3.03
N PHE A 127 -18.15 -2.46 -3.43
CA PHE A 127 -17.05 -2.83 -4.31
C PHE A 127 -16.28 -4.07 -3.79
N HIS A 128 -15.84 -4.07 -2.54
CA HIS A 128 -15.12 -5.23 -1.98
C HIS A 128 -16.00 -6.47 -1.73
N HIS A 129 -17.33 -6.32 -1.68
CA HIS A 129 -18.24 -7.46 -1.61
C HIS A 129 -18.31 -8.20 -2.94
N ASP A 130 -18.45 -7.43 -4.01
CA ASP A 130 -18.53 -7.92 -5.39
C ASP A 130 -17.15 -8.40 -5.88
N HIS A 131 -16.08 -7.69 -5.48
CA HIS A 131 -14.71 -7.92 -5.90
C HIS A 131 -13.80 -8.42 -4.75
N ARG A 132 -13.93 -9.72 -4.42
CA ARG A 132 -13.22 -10.32 -3.26
C ARG A 132 -11.69 -10.42 -3.38
N GLY A 133 -11.14 -10.26 -4.59
CA GLY A 133 -9.69 -10.29 -4.82
C GLY A 133 -8.95 -9.05 -4.36
N PHE A 134 -9.66 -7.96 -4.05
CA PHE A 134 -9.06 -6.67 -3.69
C PHE A 134 -8.84 -6.55 -2.19
N ASN A 135 -7.61 -6.20 -1.79
CA ASN A 135 -7.30 -5.81 -0.43
C ASN A 135 -7.73 -4.35 -0.15
N GLY A 136 -7.69 -3.93 1.11
CA GLY A 136 -8.18 -2.60 1.53
C GLY A 136 -7.38 -1.41 0.99
N MET A 137 -6.13 -1.64 0.57
CA MET A 137 -5.17 -0.63 0.08
C MET A 137 -5.03 -0.60 -1.44
N PHE A 138 -5.72 -1.48 -2.18
CA PHE A 138 -5.60 -1.66 -3.63
C PHE A 138 -4.17 -1.95 -4.09
N GLU A 139 -3.51 -2.93 -3.45
CA GLU A 139 -2.18 -3.39 -3.86
C GLU A 139 -2.28 -4.40 -5.02
N TYR A 140 -1.65 -4.05 -6.16
CA TYR A 140 -1.76 -4.84 -7.39
C TYR A 140 -1.04 -6.20 -7.31
N GLU A 141 0.12 -6.27 -6.66
CA GLU A 141 0.90 -7.51 -6.52
C GLU A 141 0.11 -8.62 -5.82
N GLU A 142 -0.63 -8.27 -4.76
CA GLU A 142 -1.48 -9.21 -4.04
C GLU A 142 -2.62 -9.71 -4.92
N TYR A 143 -3.24 -8.83 -5.72
CA TYR A 143 -4.33 -9.20 -6.61
C TYR A 143 -3.92 -10.18 -7.71
N VAL A 144 -2.78 -9.94 -8.38
CA VAL A 144 -2.28 -10.85 -9.43
C VAL A 144 -1.89 -12.20 -8.84
N SER A 145 -1.31 -12.23 -7.63
CA SER A 145 -0.98 -13.48 -6.96
C SER A 145 -2.21 -14.33 -6.61
N LEU A 146 -3.36 -13.69 -6.38
CA LEU A 146 -4.62 -14.34 -6.00
C LEU A 146 -5.49 -14.75 -7.21
N ARG A 147 -5.38 -14.08 -8.36
CA ARG A 147 -6.15 -14.42 -9.58
C ARG A 147 -5.31 -15.27 -10.54
N THR A 148 -5.62 -16.57 -10.61
CA THR A 148 -4.91 -17.56 -11.44
C THR A 148 -5.39 -17.65 -12.90
N VAL A 149 -6.50 -16.99 -13.26
CA VAL A 149 -7.06 -16.98 -14.63
C VAL A 149 -7.68 -15.61 -14.89
N SER A 150 -7.11 -14.85 -15.83
CA SER A 150 -7.57 -13.50 -16.18
C SER A 150 -8.60 -13.57 -17.31
N ASP A 151 -9.89 -13.53 -17.00
CA ASP A 151 -10.92 -13.23 -18.02
C ASP A 151 -10.85 -11.72 -18.35
N PRO A 152 -10.61 -11.33 -19.62
CA PRO A 152 -10.59 -9.92 -20.04
C PRO A 152 -11.89 -9.18 -19.73
N ASN A 153 -13.04 -9.86 -19.77
CA ASN A 153 -14.34 -9.24 -19.49
C ASN A 153 -14.47 -8.86 -18.01
N GLU A 154 -14.06 -9.76 -17.11
CA GLU A 154 -14.03 -9.47 -15.67
C GLU A 154 -13.02 -8.36 -15.35
N GLY A 155 -11.91 -8.30 -16.09
CA GLY A 155 -10.95 -7.21 -16.03
C GLY A 155 -11.55 -5.85 -16.42
N PHE A 156 -12.32 -5.80 -17.50
CA PHE A 156 -13.01 -4.59 -17.96
C PHE A 156 -14.01 -4.07 -16.93
N GLU A 157 -14.88 -4.93 -16.41
CA GLU A 157 -15.86 -4.57 -15.37
C GLU A 157 -15.17 -4.08 -14.09
N SER A 158 -14.10 -4.77 -13.66
CA SER A 158 -13.32 -4.35 -12.49
C SER A 158 -12.73 -2.94 -12.66
N ILE A 159 -12.23 -2.61 -13.86
CA ILE A 159 -11.71 -1.27 -14.17
C ILE A 159 -12.84 -0.23 -14.12
N MET A 160 -14.00 -0.53 -14.71
CA MET A 160 -15.17 0.36 -14.68
C MET A 160 -15.64 0.67 -13.26
N ASP A 161 -15.67 -0.34 -12.40
CA ASP A 161 -16.05 -0.19 -11.00
C ASP A 161 -14.99 0.58 -10.20
N LEU A 162 -13.69 0.35 -10.45
CA LEU A 162 -12.60 1.12 -9.85
C LEU A 162 -12.64 2.60 -10.26
N LEU A 163 -12.88 2.89 -11.54
CA LEU A 163 -13.06 4.26 -12.03
C LEU A 163 -14.25 4.93 -11.32
N SER A 164 -15.36 4.21 -11.14
CA SER A 164 -16.52 4.72 -10.42
C SER A 164 -16.21 4.97 -8.94
N LEU A 165 -15.45 4.09 -8.30
CA LEU A 165 -14.99 4.27 -6.92
C LEU A 165 -14.07 5.49 -6.76
N GLN A 166 -13.21 5.75 -7.74
CA GLN A 166 -12.36 6.94 -7.80
C GLN A 166 -13.19 8.22 -7.97
N ASP A 167 -14.26 8.20 -8.77
CA ASP A 167 -15.18 9.36 -8.89
C ASP A 167 -15.90 9.64 -7.56
N PHE A 168 -16.28 8.61 -6.79
CA PHE A 168 -16.85 8.80 -5.45
C PHE A 168 -15.83 9.40 -4.47
N LEU A 169 -14.55 9.03 -4.56
CA LEU A 169 -13.48 9.70 -3.80
C LEU A 169 -13.30 11.16 -4.20
N ASP A 170 -13.35 11.46 -5.50
CA ASP A 170 -13.25 12.85 -6.01
C ASP A 170 -14.40 13.72 -5.46
N ASN A 171 -15.62 13.18 -5.43
CA ASN A 171 -16.77 13.88 -4.84
C ASN A 171 -16.57 14.13 -3.34
N LEU A 172 -16.13 13.11 -2.58
CA LEU A 172 -15.85 13.24 -1.15
C LEU A 172 -14.79 14.31 -0.86
N GLN A 173 -13.67 14.30 -1.58
CA GLN A 173 -12.61 15.29 -1.36
C GLN A 173 -13.09 16.71 -1.70
N ARG A 174 -13.88 16.91 -2.75
CA ARG A 174 -14.44 18.24 -3.10
C ARG A 174 -15.31 18.79 -1.98
N VAL A 175 -16.14 17.93 -1.38
CA VAL A 175 -16.97 18.31 -0.22
C VAL A 175 -16.08 18.67 0.97
N ILE A 176 -15.02 17.91 1.24
CA ILE A 176 -14.05 18.20 2.31
C ILE A 176 -13.36 19.55 2.09
N PHE A 177 -12.80 19.80 0.90
CA PHE A 177 -12.17 21.07 0.57
C PHE A 177 -13.13 22.26 0.65
N SER A 178 -14.38 22.08 0.23
CA SER A 178 -15.40 23.12 0.40
C SER A 178 -15.60 23.48 1.87
N SER A 179 -15.56 22.51 2.78
CA SER A 179 -15.70 22.75 4.23
C SER A 179 -14.46 23.41 4.85
N ILE A 180 -13.26 23.05 4.38
CA ILE A 180 -11.99 23.65 4.85
C ILE A 180 -11.94 25.16 4.55
N ARG A 181 -12.51 25.62 3.43
CA ARG A 181 -12.55 27.04 3.04
C ARG A 181 -13.45 27.89 3.94
N HIS A 182 -14.43 27.29 4.62
CA HIS A 182 -15.45 28.00 5.40
C HIS A 182 -15.28 27.87 6.92
N THR A 183 -14.59 26.82 7.37
CA THR A 183 -14.33 26.57 8.78
C THR A 183 -12.89 26.98 9.07
N SER A 184 -12.67 27.80 10.11
CA SER A 184 -11.32 28.09 10.61
C SER A 184 -10.57 26.78 10.88
N GLU A 185 -9.66 26.43 9.98
CA GLU A 185 -8.68 25.34 10.00
C GLU A 185 -8.93 24.24 11.04
N SER A 186 -9.90 23.34 10.78
CA SER A 186 -10.08 22.18 11.66
C SER A 186 -9.14 21.05 11.23
N GLU A 187 -8.12 20.80 12.05
CA GLU A 187 -7.20 19.66 11.89
C GLU A 187 -7.95 18.33 11.71
N CYS A 188 -9.11 18.20 12.35
CA CYS A 188 -10.00 17.05 12.20
C CYS A 188 -10.43 16.82 10.75
N VAL A 189 -10.95 17.86 10.07
CA VAL A 189 -11.38 17.78 8.67
C VAL A 189 -10.19 17.51 7.76
N ILE A 190 -9.07 18.21 7.96
CA ILE A 190 -7.85 17.96 7.15
C ILE A 190 -7.34 16.53 7.32
N SER A 191 -7.43 15.95 8.52
CA SER A 191 -6.97 14.57 8.77
C SER A 191 -7.76 13.51 8.01
N SER A 192 -8.99 13.81 7.57
CA SER A 192 -9.79 12.91 6.72
C SER A 192 -9.20 12.75 5.31
N LEU A 193 -8.41 13.71 4.83
CA LEU A 193 -7.74 13.63 3.53
C LEU A 193 -6.63 12.57 3.52
N VAL A 194 -6.06 12.22 4.69
CA VAL A 194 -4.97 11.23 4.77
C VAL A 194 -5.38 9.86 4.20
N PRO A 195 -6.46 9.20 4.67
CA PRO A 195 -6.90 7.95 4.06
C PRO A 195 -7.38 8.13 2.61
N ILE A 196 -7.96 9.28 2.25
CA ILE A 196 -8.42 9.55 0.87
C ILE A 196 -7.24 9.61 -0.11
N ILE A 197 -6.15 10.28 0.26
CA ILE A 197 -4.92 10.33 -0.56
C ILE A 197 -4.34 8.94 -0.75
N ALA A 198 -4.24 8.16 0.33
CA ALA A 198 -3.70 6.81 0.27
C ALA A 198 -4.54 5.91 -0.66
N GLU A 199 -5.86 5.96 -0.53
CA GLU A 199 -6.77 5.13 -1.33
C GLU A 199 -6.82 5.54 -2.79
N SER A 200 -6.96 6.84 -3.05
CA SER A 200 -6.98 7.35 -4.43
C SER A 200 -5.71 7.00 -5.20
N TYR A 201 -4.56 6.99 -4.51
CA TYR A 201 -3.29 6.60 -5.11
C TYR A 201 -3.19 5.08 -5.32
N GLY A 202 -3.68 4.29 -4.37
CA GLY A 202 -3.79 2.83 -4.52
C GLY A 202 -4.62 2.47 -5.75
N ILE A 203 -5.83 3.01 -5.84
CA ILE A 203 -6.73 2.84 -7.00
C ILE A 203 -6.05 3.29 -8.29
N TYR A 204 -5.40 4.46 -8.30
CA TYR A 204 -4.71 4.98 -9.48
C TYR A 204 -3.61 4.04 -9.99
N LYS A 205 -2.72 3.55 -9.11
CA LYS A 205 -1.67 2.58 -9.48
C LYS A 205 -2.27 1.27 -9.99
N PHE A 206 -3.35 0.83 -9.36
CA PHE A 206 -4.04 -0.40 -9.75
C PHE A 206 -4.65 -0.26 -11.14
N LEU A 207 -5.31 0.86 -11.42
CA LEU A 207 -5.88 1.19 -12.73
C LEU A 207 -4.80 1.20 -13.82
N ILE A 208 -3.64 1.82 -13.60
CA ILE A 208 -2.53 1.79 -14.57
C ILE A 208 -2.13 0.35 -14.89
N SER A 209 -1.91 -0.46 -13.85
CA SER A 209 -1.43 -1.83 -14.00
C SER A 209 -2.45 -2.71 -14.71
N MET A 210 -3.74 -2.57 -14.37
CA MET A 210 -4.83 -3.27 -15.04
C MET A 210 -5.06 -2.81 -16.48
N LEU A 211 -5.06 -1.50 -16.74
CA LEU A 211 -5.23 -0.97 -18.10
C LEU A 211 -4.10 -1.43 -19.02
N ARG A 212 -2.85 -1.45 -18.54
CA ARG A 212 -1.71 -2.01 -19.27
C ARG A 212 -1.88 -3.51 -19.52
N ALA A 213 -2.30 -4.27 -18.50
CA ALA A 213 -2.53 -5.71 -18.66
C ALA A 213 -3.65 -5.98 -19.67
N LEU A 214 -4.75 -5.22 -19.62
CA LEU A 214 -5.87 -5.34 -20.55
C LEU A 214 -5.44 -4.96 -21.97
N TYR A 215 -4.66 -3.89 -22.13
CA TYR A 215 -4.10 -3.46 -23.41
C TYR A 215 -3.21 -4.53 -24.04
N LYS A 216 -2.36 -5.20 -23.25
CA LYS A 216 -1.53 -6.32 -23.72
C LYS A 216 -2.35 -7.56 -24.10
N SER A 217 -3.48 -7.79 -23.44
CA SER A 217 -4.34 -8.97 -23.66
C SER A 217 -5.40 -8.80 -24.74
N SER A 218 -5.79 -7.56 -25.05
CA SER A 218 -6.86 -7.24 -26.00
C SER A 218 -6.32 -7.17 -27.43
N GLU A 219 -6.99 -7.83 -28.36
CA GLU A 219 -6.67 -7.74 -29.79
C GLU A 219 -7.17 -6.43 -30.43
N THR A 220 -8.10 -5.72 -29.76
CA THR A 220 -8.75 -4.51 -30.30
C THR A 220 -8.61 -3.32 -29.35
N GLU A 221 -7.89 -2.29 -29.80
CA GLU A 221 -7.68 -1.03 -29.05
C GLU A 221 -8.97 -0.23 -28.85
N GLU A 222 -9.94 -0.37 -29.75
CA GLU A 222 -11.23 0.35 -29.71
C GLU A 222 -12.06 0.04 -28.46
N VAL A 223 -11.92 -1.15 -27.87
CA VAL A 223 -12.67 -1.55 -26.67
C VAL A 223 -12.14 -0.83 -25.43
N ILE A 224 -10.85 -0.53 -25.38
CA ILE A 224 -10.18 0.06 -24.20
C ILE A 224 -10.25 1.59 -24.24
N ALA A 225 -10.44 2.19 -25.42
CA ALA A 225 -10.47 3.63 -25.59
C ALA A 225 -11.41 4.38 -24.61
N PRO A 226 -12.67 3.94 -24.37
CA PRO A 226 -13.55 4.62 -23.42
C PRO A 226 -13.04 4.57 -21.96
N LEU A 227 -12.35 3.49 -21.58
CA LEU A 227 -11.75 3.36 -20.25
C LEU A 227 -10.56 4.30 -20.10
N LYS A 228 -9.72 4.36 -21.15
CA LYS A 228 -8.55 5.25 -21.21
C LYS A 228 -8.98 6.71 -21.12
N ASP A 229 -9.97 7.13 -21.92
CA ASP A 229 -10.47 8.50 -21.91
C ASP A 229 -10.99 8.92 -20.52
N ARG A 230 -11.72 8.02 -19.84
CA ARG A 230 -12.18 8.27 -18.46
C ARG A 230 -11.01 8.34 -17.48
N PHE A 231 -10.04 7.45 -17.60
CA PHE A 231 -8.84 7.44 -16.76
C PHE A 231 -8.04 8.75 -16.93
N ASP A 232 -7.87 9.23 -18.15
CA ASP A 232 -7.13 10.46 -18.46
C ASP A 232 -7.79 11.69 -17.83
N VAL A 233 -9.13 11.77 -17.89
CA VAL A 233 -9.88 12.83 -17.20
C VAL A 233 -9.68 12.74 -15.68
N GLN A 234 -9.72 11.54 -15.10
CA GLN A 234 -9.48 11.35 -13.66
C GLN A 234 -8.05 11.67 -13.26
N HIS A 235 -7.06 11.36 -14.10
CA HIS A 235 -5.66 11.68 -13.88
C HIS A 235 -5.46 13.18 -13.65
N HIS A 236 -6.04 14.02 -14.51
CA HIS A 236 -5.94 15.48 -14.35
C HIS A 236 -6.63 15.99 -13.08
N ARG A 237 -7.81 15.46 -12.74
CA ARG A 237 -8.49 15.81 -11.47
C ARG A 237 -7.65 15.41 -10.26
N LEU A 238 -7.01 14.24 -10.31
CA LEU A 238 -6.17 13.73 -9.23
C LEU A 238 -4.86 14.53 -9.10
N PHE A 239 -4.29 14.97 -10.23
CA PHE A 239 -3.15 15.87 -10.28
C PHE A 239 -3.45 17.20 -9.57
N GLU A 240 -4.60 17.83 -9.89
CA GLU A 240 -5.07 19.03 -9.20
C GLU A 240 -5.31 18.79 -7.71
N PHE A 241 -5.97 17.68 -7.36
CA PHE A 241 -6.21 17.30 -5.97
C PHE A 241 -4.92 17.18 -5.15
N TYR A 242 -3.89 16.50 -5.66
CA TYR A 242 -2.62 16.37 -4.96
C TYR A 242 -1.84 17.70 -4.89
N ALA A 243 -1.95 18.56 -5.91
CA ALA A 243 -1.41 19.91 -5.86
C ALA A 243 -2.09 20.73 -4.74
N ASP A 244 -3.41 20.69 -4.64
CA ASP A 244 -4.18 21.33 -3.58
C ASP A 244 -3.80 20.77 -2.19
N CYS A 245 -3.67 19.45 -2.04
CA CYS A 245 -3.21 18.83 -0.80
C CYS A 245 -1.79 19.28 -0.41
N SER A 246 -0.89 19.48 -1.39
CA SER A 246 0.49 19.90 -1.14
C SER A 246 0.61 21.31 -0.58
N SER A 247 -0.39 22.15 -0.82
CA SER A 247 -0.46 23.51 -0.24
C SER A 247 -0.77 23.50 1.27
N ILE A 248 -1.32 22.40 1.80
CA ILE A 248 -1.74 22.29 3.21
C ILE A 248 -0.57 21.81 4.08
N LYS A 249 0.03 22.73 4.85
CA LYS A 249 1.17 22.44 5.73
C LYS A 249 0.89 21.34 6.75
N TYR A 250 -0.26 21.34 7.41
CA TYR A 250 -0.60 20.30 8.38
C TYR A 250 -0.62 18.90 7.72
N LEU A 251 -1.23 18.78 6.54
CA LEU A 251 -1.37 17.52 5.82
C LEU A 251 -0.02 16.92 5.39
N THR A 252 0.88 17.76 4.88
CA THR A 252 2.23 17.34 4.45
C THR A 252 3.11 16.83 5.59
N THR A 253 2.81 17.18 6.85
CA THR A 253 3.48 16.57 8.03
C THR A 253 2.95 15.19 8.39
N LEU A 254 1.73 14.85 7.97
CA LEU A 254 1.06 13.59 8.31
C LEU A 254 1.31 12.48 7.29
N VAL A 255 1.40 12.84 6.00
CA VAL A 255 1.52 11.90 4.88
C VAL A 255 2.38 12.48 3.76
N THR A 256 3.15 11.62 3.10
CA THR A 256 3.84 11.96 1.85
C THR A 256 2.83 11.95 0.72
N ILE A 257 2.60 13.11 0.11
CA ILE A 257 1.65 13.26 -0.99
C ILE A 257 2.29 12.70 -2.27
N PRO A 258 1.63 11.77 -2.97
CA PRO A 258 2.11 11.26 -4.25
C PRO A 258 2.27 12.37 -5.29
N ARG A 259 3.30 12.27 -6.13
CA ARG A 259 3.52 13.20 -7.25
C ARG A 259 3.16 12.51 -8.55
N LEU A 260 2.16 13.02 -9.24
CA LEU A 260 1.75 12.53 -10.55
C LEU A 260 2.47 13.29 -11.67
N PRO A 261 2.76 12.64 -12.81
CA PRO A 261 3.25 13.33 -14.00
C PRO A 261 2.21 14.32 -14.54
N SER A 262 2.65 15.30 -15.34
CA SER A 262 1.74 16.28 -15.95
C SER A 262 0.85 15.67 -17.04
N SER A 263 1.32 14.62 -17.70
CA SER A 263 0.58 13.84 -18.68
C SER A 263 0.26 12.45 -18.14
N PRO A 264 -0.90 11.87 -18.46
CA PRO A 264 -1.22 10.50 -18.07
C PRO A 264 -0.18 9.51 -18.64
N PRO A 265 0.16 8.43 -17.92
CA PRO A 265 1.11 7.43 -18.41
C PRO A 265 0.62 6.75 -19.69
N THR A 266 1.52 6.57 -20.66
CA THR A 266 1.23 5.77 -21.86
C THR A 266 0.96 4.32 -21.47
N LEU A 267 0.03 3.66 -22.18
CA LEU A 267 -0.28 2.24 -22.00
C LEU A 267 0.75 1.31 -22.67
N GLU A 268 1.59 1.87 -23.56
CA GLU A 268 2.58 1.15 -24.38
C GLU A 268 3.95 1.00 -23.68
N ASP A 269 4.29 1.89 -22.75
CA ASP A 269 5.63 1.94 -22.16
C ASP A 269 5.81 0.94 -21.00
N GLU A 270 6.81 0.06 -21.14
CA GLU A 270 7.25 -0.95 -20.16
C GLU A 270 8.11 -0.40 -19.01
N GLU A 271 8.07 0.89 -18.74
CA GLU A 271 8.84 1.39 -17.61
C GLU A 271 8.10 1.14 -16.28
N ASP A 272 8.77 0.32 -15.48
CA ASP A 272 8.48 -0.07 -14.10
C ASP A 272 8.24 1.19 -13.24
N PRO A 273 7.21 1.27 -12.37
CA PRO A 273 6.93 2.46 -11.56
C PRO A 273 8.01 2.80 -10.52
N GLN A 274 9.10 2.03 -10.44
CA GLN A 274 10.19 2.22 -9.50
C GLN A 274 11.40 2.89 -10.15
N GLY A 275 11.31 4.19 -10.37
CA GLY A 275 12.49 5.05 -10.43
C GLY A 275 12.57 5.96 -11.63
N TYR A 276 12.15 7.21 -11.46
CA TYR A 276 12.55 8.29 -12.35
C TYR A 276 13.35 9.34 -11.59
N PRO A 277 14.66 9.49 -11.91
CA PRO A 277 15.48 10.58 -11.42
C PRO A 277 14.97 11.93 -11.92
N LEU A 278 15.01 12.92 -11.02
CA LEU A 278 14.75 14.32 -11.29
C LEU A 278 15.74 14.88 -12.33
N THR A 279 15.35 14.93 -13.60
CA THR A 279 16.17 15.59 -14.62
C THR A 279 15.95 17.10 -14.57
N ARG A 280 17.02 17.78 -14.22
CA ARG A 280 17.17 19.22 -14.07
C ARG A 280 17.56 19.81 -15.43
N GLU A 281 16.60 20.35 -16.18
CA GLU A 281 16.93 21.07 -17.41
C GLU A 281 17.53 22.45 -17.08
N ARG A 282 18.80 22.60 -17.46
CA ARG A 282 19.52 23.88 -17.52
C ARG A 282 19.64 24.24 -19.00
N SER A 283 18.82 25.18 -19.44
CA SER A 283 18.91 25.80 -20.76
C SER A 283 20.12 26.73 -20.81
N SER A 284 21.09 26.42 -21.69
CA SER A 284 22.19 27.30 -22.06
C SER A 284 21.95 27.89 -23.44
N VAL A 285 22.03 29.21 -23.48
CA VAL A 285 21.88 30.13 -24.62
C VAL A 285 23.02 29.91 -25.64
N SER A 286 22.70 29.85 -26.93
CA SER A 286 23.68 29.97 -28.02
C SER A 286 23.41 31.25 -28.82
N ASN A 287 24.36 32.17 -28.75
CA ASN A 287 24.46 33.38 -29.56
C ASN A 287 25.58 33.13 -30.59
N SER A 288 25.36 33.45 -31.86
CA SER A 288 26.44 33.47 -32.86
C SER A 288 26.19 34.59 -33.88
N GLU A 289 27.22 35.44 -33.98
CA GLU A 289 27.32 36.70 -34.71
C GLU A 289 27.64 36.50 -36.20
N GLU A 290 27.41 37.58 -36.95
CA GLU A 290 27.48 37.74 -38.41
C GLU A 290 28.84 38.26 -38.92
N SER A 291 28.99 38.22 -40.27
CA SER A 291 29.91 38.95 -41.17
C SER A 291 31.32 38.35 -41.40
N SER A 292 31.92 38.26 -42.61
CA SER A 292 31.89 39.13 -43.81
C SER A 292 32.50 38.44 -45.08
N ILE A 293 32.23 39.01 -46.26
CA ILE A 293 32.54 38.60 -47.68
C ILE A 293 33.82 39.34 -48.19
N PRO A 294 34.28 39.37 -49.47
CA PRO A 294 34.23 38.50 -50.68
C PRO A 294 35.59 38.32 -51.42
N ARG A 295 35.66 37.53 -52.52
CA ARG A 295 36.16 37.97 -53.87
C ARG A 295 36.29 36.89 -54.97
N SER A 296 35.47 37.10 -56.00
CA SER A 296 35.75 37.14 -57.45
C SER A 296 36.30 35.95 -58.25
N SER A 297 35.55 35.69 -59.32
CA SER A 297 35.67 34.73 -60.42
C SER A 297 36.49 35.20 -61.63
N ASN A 298 36.89 34.21 -62.44
CA ASN A 298 37.30 34.21 -63.85
C ASN A 298 38.73 34.63 -64.21
N ILE A 299 39.43 33.74 -64.94
CA ILE A 299 40.04 34.03 -66.26
C ILE A 299 40.14 32.69 -67.03
N GLN A 300 39.55 32.68 -68.22
CA GLN A 300 39.73 31.69 -69.28
C GLN A 300 40.78 32.26 -70.25
N SER A 301 41.71 31.46 -70.75
CA SER A 301 42.39 31.75 -72.02
C SER A 301 42.92 30.48 -72.69
N GLN A 302 42.90 30.53 -74.02
CA GLN A 302 42.87 29.46 -75.02
C GLN A 302 44.27 29.10 -75.57
N PRO A 303 44.40 28.07 -76.44
CA PRO A 303 45.61 27.25 -76.61
C PRO A 303 46.50 27.68 -77.80
N THR A 304 47.73 27.18 -77.86
CA THR A 304 48.46 27.04 -79.14
C THR A 304 49.54 25.96 -79.02
N GLY A 305 49.45 24.94 -79.87
CA GLY A 305 50.36 23.80 -79.92
C GLY A 305 51.54 23.99 -80.88
N ALA A 306 52.63 23.26 -80.58
CA ALA A 306 53.73 22.79 -81.45
C ALA A 306 55.14 22.84 -80.80
N MET A 307 55.24 22.96 -79.47
CA MET A 307 56.46 22.62 -78.70
C MET A 307 56.09 21.74 -77.48
N VAL A 308 55.12 20.85 -77.70
CA VAL A 308 54.30 20.22 -76.68
C VAL A 308 54.89 18.86 -76.24
N ASP A 309 55.49 18.11 -77.17
CA ASP A 309 55.85 16.70 -76.97
C ASP A 309 57.10 16.45 -76.08
N SER A 310 57.98 17.44 -75.93
CA SER A 310 59.15 17.38 -75.02
C SER A 310 58.91 18.04 -73.66
N PHE A 311 58.04 19.05 -73.60
CA PHE A 311 57.65 19.71 -72.35
C PHE A 311 56.59 18.88 -71.62
N GLU A 312 55.64 18.25 -72.33
CA GLU A 312 54.68 17.31 -71.74
C GLU A 312 55.36 16.09 -71.13
N ARG A 313 56.40 15.54 -71.76
CA ARG A 313 57.15 14.41 -71.18
C ARG A 313 57.86 14.80 -69.87
N GLN A 314 58.48 15.99 -69.83
CA GLN A 314 59.12 16.50 -68.62
C GLN A 314 58.11 16.90 -67.54
N GLN A 315 56.93 17.40 -67.95
CA GLN A 315 55.83 17.76 -67.07
C GLN A 315 55.15 16.52 -66.48
N GLN A 316 54.97 15.46 -67.28
CA GLN A 316 54.47 14.16 -66.85
C GLN A 316 55.42 13.48 -65.85
N GLU A 317 56.75 13.52 -66.08
CA GLU A 317 57.72 12.99 -65.10
C GLU A 317 57.67 13.75 -63.77
N LEU A 318 57.47 15.06 -63.81
CA LEU A 318 57.35 15.91 -62.62
C LEU A 318 56.04 15.65 -61.87
N GLU A 319 54.93 15.49 -62.59
CA GLU A 319 53.63 15.10 -62.04
C GLU A 319 53.65 13.68 -61.45
N GLU A 320 54.33 12.73 -62.09
CA GLU A 320 54.47 11.36 -61.58
C GLU A 320 55.36 11.33 -60.32
N GLN A 321 56.43 12.14 -60.28
CA GLN A 321 57.21 12.33 -59.05
C GLN A 321 56.38 12.99 -57.93
N GLN A 322 55.54 13.99 -58.25
CA GLN A 322 54.65 14.61 -57.28
C GLN A 322 53.60 13.61 -56.75
N ARG A 323 52.97 12.81 -57.61
CA ARG A 323 52.01 11.76 -57.20
C ARG A 323 52.66 10.71 -56.30
N LYS A 324 53.85 10.22 -56.64
CA LYS A 324 54.57 9.26 -55.78
C LYS A 324 54.96 9.87 -54.43
N ALA A 325 55.32 11.16 -54.38
CA ALA A 325 55.60 11.86 -53.13
C ALA A 325 54.33 12.08 -52.28
N GLU A 326 53.19 12.36 -52.91
CA GLU A 326 51.89 12.46 -52.24
C GLU A 326 51.39 11.12 -51.71
N GLU A 327 51.50 10.04 -52.50
CA GLU A 327 51.16 8.68 -52.06
C GLU A 327 52.00 8.23 -50.87
N ARG A 328 53.32 8.54 -50.86
CA ARG A 328 54.18 8.27 -49.69
C ARG A 328 53.75 9.05 -48.46
N ARG A 329 53.44 10.35 -48.60
CA ARG A 329 52.94 11.17 -47.48
C ARG A 329 51.59 10.68 -46.96
N GLN A 330 50.68 10.27 -47.85
CA GLN A 330 49.40 9.70 -47.46
C GLN A 330 49.56 8.34 -46.76
N ALA A 331 50.47 7.48 -47.23
CA ALA A 331 50.78 6.20 -46.61
C ALA A 331 51.37 6.38 -45.20
N GLU A 332 52.34 7.29 -45.01
CA GLU A 332 52.91 7.59 -43.68
C GLU A 332 51.85 8.14 -42.71
N LEU A 333 50.92 8.97 -43.18
CA LEU A 333 49.87 9.54 -42.35
C LEU A 333 48.82 8.49 -41.93
N LEU A 334 48.48 7.57 -42.83
CA LEU A 334 47.63 6.41 -42.53
C LEU A 334 48.31 5.46 -41.53
N GLU A 335 49.60 5.19 -41.70
CA GLU A 335 50.37 4.35 -40.79
C GLU A 335 50.45 4.96 -39.38
N GLN A 336 50.70 6.26 -39.28
CA GLN A 336 50.69 6.98 -38.01
C GLN A 336 49.30 6.97 -37.34
N GLN A 337 48.23 7.11 -38.12
CA GLN A 337 46.86 7.05 -37.62
C GLN A 337 46.50 5.64 -37.11
N MET A 338 46.93 4.59 -37.81
CA MET A 338 46.74 3.21 -37.37
C MET A 338 47.46 2.94 -36.05
N LEU A 339 48.70 3.41 -35.91
CA LEU A 339 49.50 3.20 -34.70
C LEU A 339 48.90 3.93 -33.48
N GLN A 340 48.38 5.14 -33.66
CA GLN A 340 47.61 5.83 -32.61
C GLN A 340 46.35 5.06 -32.22
N ARG A 341 45.62 4.52 -33.20
CA ARG A 341 44.38 3.78 -32.93
C ARG A 341 44.64 2.49 -32.17
N ASP A 342 45.71 1.78 -32.49
CA ASP A 342 46.09 0.57 -31.76
C ASP A 342 46.62 0.88 -30.35
N GLN A 343 47.35 1.99 -30.17
CA GLN A 343 47.76 2.46 -28.85
C GLN A 343 46.56 2.87 -27.98
N ALA A 344 45.55 3.52 -28.56
CA ALA A 344 44.32 3.88 -27.87
C ALA A 344 43.53 2.62 -27.43
N ARG A 345 43.42 1.62 -28.31
CA ARG A 345 42.75 0.35 -27.96
C ARG A 345 43.47 -0.40 -26.84
N PHE A 346 44.80 -0.44 -26.86
CA PHE A 346 45.57 -1.05 -25.79
C PHE A 346 45.32 -0.37 -24.43
N TRP A 347 45.27 0.96 -24.42
CA TRP A 347 44.99 1.72 -23.19
C TRP A 347 43.57 1.49 -22.68
N GLU A 348 42.58 1.49 -23.58
CA GLU A 348 41.18 1.23 -23.25
C GLU A 348 40.99 -0.19 -22.68
N GLU A 349 41.65 -1.18 -23.28
CA GLU A 349 41.57 -2.58 -22.84
C GLU A 349 42.24 -2.78 -21.48
N GLN A 350 43.37 -2.12 -21.23
CA GLN A 350 44.01 -2.10 -19.91
C GLN A 350 43.11 -1.44 -18.85
N GLN A 351 42.42 -0.35 -19.20
CA GLN A 351 41.51 0.35 -18.30
C GLN A 351 40.27 -0.50 -17.98
N ARG A 352 39.71 -1.19 -18.98
CA ARG A 352 38.62 -2.16 -18.80
C ARG A 352 39.01 -3.31 -17.88
N GLN A 353 40.20 -3.89 -18.06
CA GLN A 353 40.67 -4.97 -17.18
C GLN A 353 40.77 -4.53 -15.72
N GLN A 354 41.27 -3.30 -15.46
CA GLN A 354 41.31 -2.76 -14.10
C GLN A 354 39.91 -2.54 -13.52
N ALA A 355 38.97 -2.00 -14.30
CA ALA A 355 37.59 -1.80 -13.87
C ALA A 355 36.90 -3.12 -13.52
N VAL A 356 37.02 -4.13 -14.38
CA VAL A 356 36.44 -5.48 -14.15
C VAL A 356 37.04 -6.13 -12.91
N SER A 357 38.35 -5.99 -12.68
CA SER A 357 38.99 -6.53 -11.46
C SER A 357 38.48 -5.86 -10.18
N GLN A 358 38.24 -4.54 -10.22
CA GLN A 358 37.69 -3.81 -9.06
C GLN A 358 36.24 -4.18 -8.80
N GLU A 359 35.43 -4.30 -9.86
CA GLU A 359 34.03 -4.70 -9.75
C GLU A 359 33.88 -6.12 -9.19
N LEU A 360 34.70 -7.06 -9.67
CA LEU A 360 34.72 -8.42 -9.14
C LEU A 360 35.09 -8.45 -7.65
N ALA A 361 36.09 -7.66 -7.25
CA ALA A 361 36.49 -7.56 -5.84
C ALA A 361 35.37 -6.95 -4.97
N GLN A 362 34.68 -5.92 -5.45
CA GLN A 362 33.55 -5.31 -4.74
C GLN A 362 32.38 -6.29 -4.63
N SER A 363 32.07 -7.02 -5.72
CA SER A 363 31.01 -8.03 -5.76
C SER A 363 31.29 -9.18 -4.79
N GLN A 364 32.55 -9.65 -4.71
CA GLN A 364 32.95 -10.67 -3.73
C GLN A 364 32.79 -10.21 -2.28
N LEU A 365 33.14 -8.96 -1.97
CA LEU A 365 32.95 -8.41 -0.62
C LEU A 365 31.47 -8.30 -0.25
N LEU A 366 30.63 -7.88 -1.19
CA LEU A 366 29.17 -7.81 -0.98
C LEU A 366 28.59 -9.22 -0.75
N ALA A 367 29.05 -10.21 -1.53
CA ALA A 367 28.65 -11.60 -1.37
C ALA A 367 29.05 -12.16 0.01
N ASP A 368 30.28 -11.91 0.48
CA ASP A 368 30.72 -12.32 1.83
C ASP A 368 29.88 -11.64 2.92
N GLN A 369 29.58 -10.35 2.77
CA GLN A 369 28.73 -9.62 3.71
C GLN A 369 27.32 -10.21 3.77
N MET A 370 26.73 -10.53 2.60
CA MET A 370 25.40 -11.11 2.52
C MET A 370 25.37 -12.52 3.13
N GLN A 371 26.41 -13.32 2.88
CA GLN A 371 26.56 -14.65 3.47
C GLN A 371 26.66 -14.61 5.00
N ARG A 372 27.42 -13.66 5.56
CA ARG A 372 27.49 -13.46 7.02
C ARG A 372 26.15 -13.06 7.62
N GLN A 373 25.39 -12.20 6.95
CA GLN A 373 24.04 -11.83 7.40
C GLN A 373 23.09 -13.04 7.36
N ALA A 374 23.15 -13.86 6.30
CA ALA A 374 22.36 -15.07 6.19
C ALA A 374 22.68 -16.08 7.30
N GLN A 375 23.97 -16.30 7.61
CA GLN A 375 24.40 -17.14 8.72
C GLN A 375 23.92 -16.60 10.08
N GLY A 376 23.96 -15.28 10.29
CA GLY A 376 23.43 -14.66 11.51
C GLY A 376 21.94 -14.88 11.69
N LYS A 377 21.15 -14.77 10.60
CA LYS A 377 19.71 -15.07 10.62
C LYS A 377 19.43 -16.54 10.90
N LEU A 378 20.21 -17.46 10.31
CA LEU A 378 20.08 -18.90 10.58
C LEU A 378 20.34 -19.23 12.05
N ALA A 379 21.41 -18.69 12.64
CA ALA A 379 21.72 -18.89 14.05
C ALA A 379 20.61 -18.33 14.97
N GLN A 380 20.01 -17.19 14.62
CA GLN A 380 18.90 -16.63 15.37
C GLN A 380 17.64 -17.50 15.29
N LEU A 381 17.30 -18.01 14.10
CA LEU A 381 16.18 -18.94 13.93
C LEU A 381 16.38 -20.25 14.72
N GLU A 382 17.61 -20.77 14.76
CA GLU A 382 17.95 -21.95 15.55
C GLU A 382 17.74 -21.70 17.06
N GLN A 383 18.15 -20.52 17.55
CA GLN A 383 17.92 -20.12 18.94
C GLN A 383 16.42 -19.95 19.27
N ASP A 384 15.64 -19.39 18.35
CA ASP A 384 14.20 -19.22 18.51
C ASP A 384 13.48 -20.58 18.54
N LEU A 385 13.88 -21.54 17.70
CA LEU A 385 13.36 -22.91 17.71
C LEU A 385 13.63 -23.61 19.04
N LEU A 386 14.85 -23.48 19.59
CA LEU A 386 15.17 -24.04 20.91
C LEU A 386 14.33 -23.39 22.02
N THR A 387 14.12 -22.08 21.95
CA THR A 387 13.30 -21.34 22.93
C THR A 387 11.84 -21.76 22.87
N LEU A 388 11.28 -21.90 21.67
CA LEU A 388 9.92 -22.39 21.45
C LEU A 388 9.75 -23.83 21.91
N GLY A 389 10.73 -24.70 21.63
CA GLY A 389 10.74 -26.07 22.13
C GLY A 389 10.67 -26.13 23.66
N GLY A 390 11.47 -25.31 24.35
CA GLY A 390 11.44 -25.22 25.81
C GLY A 390 10.16 -24.61 26.37
N GLN A 391 9.50 -23.68 25.66
CA GLN A 391 8.18 -23.17 26.04
C GLN A 391 7.11 -24.26 25.90
N HIS A 392 7.10 -24.97 24.78
CA HIS A 392 6.15 -26.05 24.53
C HIS A 392 6.25 -27.14 25.61
N GLU A 393 7.46 -27.53 26.01
CA GLU A 393 7.66 -28.51 27.08
C GLU A 393 7.10 -28.01 28.43
N ARG A 394 7.30 -26.73 28.77
CA ARG A 394 6.73 -26.14 29.99
C ARG A 394 5.20 -26.09 29.94
N ASP A 395 4.62 -25.70 28.81
CA ASP A 395 3.18 -25.65 28.64
C ASP A 395 2.56 -27.05 28.72
N GLN A 396 3.25 -28.06 28.18
CA GLN A 396 2.83 -29.45 28.28
C GLN A 396 2.84 -29.95 29.74
N LEU A 397 3.90 -29.66 30.50
CA LEU A 397 3.97 -29.98 31.93
C LEU A 397 2.90 -29.25 32.74
N MET A 398 2.61 -27.99 32.40
CA MET A 398 1.55 -27.21 33.04
C MET A 398 0.18 -27.86 32.77
N LEU A 399 -0.12 -28.23 31.53
CA LEU A 399 -1.37 -28.90 31.16
C LEU A 399 -1.56 -30.22 31.92
N GLU A 400 -0.51 -31.03 32.08
CA GLU A 400 -0.55 -32.25 32.88
C GLU A 400 -0.90 -31.96 34.35
N GLN A 401 -0.34 -30.90 34.94
CA GLN A 401 -0.68 -30.49 36.31
C GLN A 401 -2.14 -30.04 36.44
N TYR A 402 -2.67 -29.32 35.45
CA TYR A 402 -4.09 -28.95 35.43
C TYR A 402 -4.99 -30.17 35.31
N ASP A 403 -4.68 -31.12 34.43
CA ASP A 403 -5.45 -32.36 34.27
C ASP A 403 -5.48 -33.17 35.58
N GLN A 404 -4.34 -33.29 36.27
CA GLN A 404 -4.29 -33.91 37.60
C GLN A 404 -5.17 -33.17 38.61
N ARG A 405 -5.15 -31.84 38.61
CA ARG A 405 -5.93 -31.04 39.55
C ARG A 405 -7.44 -31.13 39.26
N VAL A 406 -7.84 -31.18 38.00
CA VAL A 406 -9.23 -31.40 37.58
C VAL A 406 -9.69 -32.77 38.06
N LYS A 407 -8.91 -33.83 37.84
CA LYS A 407 -9.24 -35.19 38.31
C LYS A 407 -9.43 -35.26 39.83
N VAL A 408 -8.61 -34.55 40.61
CA VAL A 408 -8.76 -34.47 42.07
C VAL A 408 -10.07 -33.78 42.44
N LEU A 409 -10.36 -32.62 41.83
CA LEU A 409 -11.60 -31.87 42.09
C LEU A 409 -12.85 -32.65 41.68
N GLU A 410 -12.80 -33.39 40.57
CA GLU A 410 -13.89 -34.28 40.14
C GLU A 410 -14.15 -35.39 41.17
N ASN A 411 -13.08 -35.98 41.73
CA ASN A 411 -13.21 -37.00 42.75
C ASN A 411 -13.76 -36.43 44.07
N GLU A 412 -13.31 -35.23 44.47
CA GLU A 412 -13.86 -34.52 45.64
C GLU A 412 -15.35 -34.20 45.44
N LEU A 413 -15.73 -33.69 44.27
CA LEU A 413 -17.13 -33.40 43.95
C LEU A 413 -17.99 -34.68 44.02
N ARG A 414 -17.47 -35.80 43.51
CA ARG A 414 -18.15 -37.10 43.59
C ARG A 414 -18.37 -37.54 45.04
N ILE A 415 -17.36 -37.40 45.90
CA ILE A 415 -17.47 -37.73 47.33
C ILE A 415 -18.48 -36.82 48.03
N VAL A 416 -18.44 -35.51 47.75
CA VAL A 416 -19.40 -34.55 48.33
C VAL A 416 -20.83 -34.86 47.87
N THR A 417 -21.01 -35.22 46.61
CA THR A 417 -22.33 -35.58 46.06
C THR A 417 -22.87 -36.82 46.75
N GLN A 418 -22.05 -37.88 46.88
CA GLN A 418 -22.43 -39.09 47.59
C GLN A 418 -22.78 -38.81 49.05
N THR A 419 -21.97 -38.00 49.74
CA THR A 419 -22.22 -37.65 51.15
C THR A 419 -23.53 -36.85 51.30
N ALA A 420 -23.83 -35.95 50.35
CA ALA A 420 -25.07 -35.19 50.34
C ALA A 420 -26.29 -36.10 50.10
N GLU A 421 -26.19 -37.07 49.19
CA GLU A 421 -27.23 -38.07 48.95
C GLU A 421 -27.51 -38.92 50.19
N GLU A 422 -26.46 -39.37 50.89
CA GLU A 422 -26.59 -40.12 52.15
C GLU A 422 -27.28 -39.28 53.24
N GLN A 423 -26.89 -38.00 53.40
CA GLN A 423 -27.54 -37.10 54.36
C GLN A 423 -29.01 -36.85 54.01
N LEU A 424 -29.32 -36.69 52.71
CA LEU A 424 -30.68 -36.45 52.24
C LEU A 424 -31.54 -37.69 52.50
N ALA A 425 -31.02 -38.89 52.23
CA ALA A 425 -31.69 -40.15 52.55
C ALA A 425 -32.01 -40.27 54.05
N VAL A 426 -31.04 -39.96 54.93
CA VAL A 426 -31.24 -39.96 56.39
C VAL A 426 -32.33 -38.97 56.81
N LYS A 427 -32.29 -37.75 56.27
CA LYS A 427 -33.31 -36.72 56.55
C LYS A 427 -34.70 -37.14 56.07
N THR A 428 -34.81 -37.76 54.89
CA THR A 428 -36.07 -38.28 54.37
C THR A 428 -36.65 -39.38 55.25
N SER A 429 -35.81 -40.31 55.74
CA SER A 429 -36.25 -41.32 56.71
C SER A 429 -36.74 -40.69 58.02
N GLN A 430 -36.07 -39.64 58.52
CA GLN A 430 -36.52 -38.91 59.71
C GLN A 430 -37.86 -38.18 59.48
N CYS A 431 -38.03 -37.52 58.34
CA CYS A 431 -39.30 -36.88 57.97
C CYS A 431 -40.43 -37.89 57.91
N SER A 432 -40.22 -39.03 57.25
CA SER A 432 -41.21 -40.11 57.17
C SER A 432 -41.59 -40.63 58.56
N HIS A 433 -40.62 -40.83 59.46
CA HIS A 433 -40.91 -41.25 60.83
C HIS A 433 -41.71 -40.21 61.62
N LEU A 434 -41.40 -38.92 61.46
CA LEU A 434 -42.17 -37.83 62.07
C LEU A 434 -43.59 -37.76 61.51
N GLU A 435 -43.77 -37.96 60.21
CA GLU A 435 -45.10 -38.03 59.58
C GLU A 435 -45.94 -39.20 60.13
N GLU A 436 -45.34 -40.37 60.29
CA GLU A 436 -45.99 -41.54 60.92
C GLU A 436 -46.42 -41.23 62.37
N GLN A 437 -45.57 -40.56 63.16
CA GLN A 437 -45.93 -40.15 64.51
C GLN A 437 -47.08 -39.14 64.51
N VAL A 438 -47.05 -38.14 63.62
CA VAL A 438 -48.14 -37.16 63.49
C VAL A 438 -49.45 -37.86 63.11
N GLN A 439 -49.43 -38.82 62.19
CA GLN A 439 -50.61 -39.61 61.84
C GLN A 439 -51.11 -40.45 63.02
N TYR A 440 -50.22 -41.07 63.78
CA TYR A 440 -50.57 -41.83 64.98
C TYR A 440 -51.31 -40.94 66.00
N TRP A 441 -50.77 -39.75 66.30
CA TRP A 441 -51.40 -38.80 67.24
C TRP A 441 -52.72 -38.26 66.72
N LYS A 442 -52.81 -37.97 65.42
CA LYS A 442 -54.07 -37.54 64.78
C LYS A 442 -55.15 -38.61 64.88
N ASN A 443 -54.81 -39.87 64.64
CA ASN A 443 -55.72 -41.02 64.77
C ASN A 443 -56.11 -41.32 66.23
N LYS A 444 -55.24 -41.00 67.19
CA LYS A 444 -55.55 -41.10 68.62
C LYS A 444 -56.57 -40.03 69.03
N GLN A 445 -56.39 -38.78 68.60
CA GLN A 445 -57.33 -37.70 68.93
C GLN A 445 -58.71 -37.90 68.29
N THR A 446 -58.79 -38.42 67.06
CA THR A 446 -60.09 -38.75 66.43
C THR A 446 -60.80 -39.96 67.04
N ARG A 447 -60.14 -40.74 67.91
CA ARG A 447 -60.77 -41.82 68.69
C ARG A 447 -61.25 -41.37 70.07
N GLU A 448 -60.80 -40.21 70.56
CA GLU A 448 -61.18 -39.65 71.86
C GLU A 448 -62.31 -38.61 71.77
N THR A 449 -62.71 -38.22 70.55
CA THR A 449 -63.96 -37.51 70.21
C THR A 449 -65.01 -38.47 69.68
#